data_AF-A0A2N3BPV7-F1
#
_entry.id   AF-A0A2N3BPV7-F1
#
_cell.length_a   1.000
_cell.length_b   1.000
_cell.length_c   1.000
_cell.angle_alpha   90.00
_cell.angle_beta   90.00
_cell.angle_gamma   90.00
#
_symmetry.space_group_name_H-M   'P 1'
#
loop_
_entity.id
_entity.type
_entity.pdbx_description
1 polymer ?
#
loop_
_entity_poly.entity_id
_entity_poly.type
_entity_poly.pdbx_seq_one_letter_code
_entity_poly.pdbx_strand_id
1 'polypeptide(L)'
;MRASSTSSRARRKFRRRSSPGACWTDTCRLHSARARVTLARRAREGAMTVALPVFVTGASGFVGKHVVLDLLRAGHAVRASVRGPAMADQVRRAVLPHLGDDPGERLNFVTLDLTRDEGWAAAMAGCSALLHTASPFPIAQPKDPDEVIRPAVDGTRRALAAAVAAGIDRVILTSSTVAMIRRGHIDGRAFDEADWADSDGPPDLALYPLQGHGRAPGLGHCRARGAAAHHHQPVVHPRPAA
;
A
#
# COMPACT_ATOMS: atom_id res chain seq x y z
N MET A 1 -42.76 27.45 -66.72
CA MET A 1 -41.48 26.86 -67.19
C MET A 1 -41.15 25.66 -66.30
N ARG A 2 -41.03 24.47 -66.92
CA ARG A 2 -40.39 23.19 -66.49
C ARG A 2 -40.53 22.76 -65.02
N ALA A 3 -41.35 21.73 -64.72
CA ALA A 3 -41.04 20.28 -64.74
C ALA A 3 -40.61 19.79 -63.33
N SER A 4 -41.49 19.11 -62.57
CA SER A 4 -41.59 17.63 -62.42
C SER A 4 -40.29 16.99 -61.89
N SER A 5 -40.26 16.18 -60.83
CA SER A 5 -41.15 15.07 -60.51
C SER A 5 -40.82 14.42 -59.14
N THR A 6 -41.85 13.84 -58.50
CA THR A 6 -41.88 12.54 -57.77
C THR A 6 -40.95 12.28 -56.58
N SER A 7 -41.30 11.52 -55.53
CA SER A 7 -42.54 10.96 -54.98
C SER A 7 -42.16 10.27 -53.67
N SER A 8 -43.05 10.36 -52.67
CA SER A 8 -43.34 9.40 -51.60
C SER A 8 -42.20 8.68 -50.83
N ARG A 9 -42.24 8.79 -49.49
CA ARG A 9 -42.74 7.69 -48.65
C ARG A 9 -42.86 8.14 -47.19
N ALA A 10 -44.06 7.94 -46.67
CA ALA A 10 -44.44 8.19 -45.29
C ALA A 10 -43.65 7.31 -44.30
N ARG A 11 -43.28 7.89 -43.15
CA ARG A 11 -42.93 7.13 -41.95
C ARG A 11 -43.85 7.57 -40.80
N ARG A 12 -44.91 6.78 -40.58
CA ARG A 12 -45.59 6.68 -39.28
C ARG A 12 -44.71 5.82 -38.35
N LYS A 13 -44.33 6.35 -37.19
CA LYS A 13 -43.96 5.56 -35.99
C LYS A 13 -44.50 6.33 -34.78
N PHE A 14 -45.68 5.97 -34.31
CA PHE A 14 -45.96 4.96 -33.28
C PHE A 14 -45.49 5.43 -31.89
N ARG A 15 -46.51 5.83 -31.11
CA ARG A 15 -46.47 6.25 -29.70
C ARG A 15 -45.75 5.20 -28.86
N ARG A 16 -44.84 5.63 -27.98
CA ARG A 16 -44.30 4.80 -26.90
C ARG A 16 -45.34 4.71 -25.78
N ARG A 17 -45.86 3.50 -25.56
CA ARG A 17 -46.46 3.07 -24.29
C ARG A 17 -45.35 2.60 -23.36
N SER A 18 -45.51 2.94 -22.09
CA SER A 18 -44.78 2.45 -20.93
C SER A 18 -45.08 0.98 -20.64
N SER A 19 -44.07 0.20 -20.20
CA SER A 19 -44.18 -0.82 -19.14
C SER A 19 -42.82 -1.47 -18.78
N PRO A 20 -42.70 -2.10 -17.59
CA PRO A 20 -41.45 -2.36 -16.85
C PRO A 20 -41.03 -3.85 -16.81
N GLY A 21 -39.80 -4.12 -16.36
CA GLY A 21 -39.40 -5.39 -15.73
C GLY A 21 -38.58 -6.38 -16.58
N ALA A 22 -37.31 -6.57 -16.19
CA ALA A 22 -36.49 -7.78 -16.42
C ALA A 22 -35.26 -7.68 -15.49
N CYS A 23 -35.31 -8.26 -14.29
CA CYS A 23 -34.97 -9.66 -13.98
C CYS A 23 -33.55 -10.03 -14.43
N TRP A 24 -32.59 -9.73 -13.55
CA TRP A 24 -31.20 -10.17 -13.64
C TRP A 24 -31.04 -11.49 -12.88
N THR A 25 -31.00 -12.61 -13.58
CA THR A 25 -30.33 -13.83 -13.09
C THR A 25 -29.94 -14.76 -14.26
N ASP A 26 -28.71 -15.25 -14.19
CA ASP A 26 -28.26 -16.55 -14.72
C ASP A 26 -27.95 -16.77 -16.20
N THR A 27 -27.00 -16.03 -16.78
CA THR A 27 -26.32 -16.55 -18.00
C THR A 27 -24.85 -16.17 -18.23
N CYS A 28 -24.15 -15.55 -17.28
CA CYS A 28 -22.71 -15.25 -17.44
C CYS A 28 -21.75 -16.11 -16.59
N ARG A 29 -22.25 -17.18 -15.94
CA ARG A 29 -21.48 -17.94 -14.93
C ARG A 29 -20.84 -19.26 -15.42
N LEU A 30 -20.86 -19.57 -16.73
CA LEU A 30 -20.41 -20.89 -17.19
C LEU A 30 -19.32 -20.92 -18.27
N HIS A 31 -18.82 -19.78 -18.77
CA HIS A 31 -17.68 -19.76 -19.71
C HIS A 31 -16.31 -19.49 -19.09
N SER A 32 -16.21 -19.15 -17.79
CA SER A 32 -14.93 -18.76 -17.16
C SER A 32 -14.30 -19.81 -16.22
N ALA A 33 -15.04 -20.86 -15.83
CA ALA A 33 -14.55 -21.83 -14.84
C ALA A 33 -13.71 -22.96 -15.45
N ARG A 34 -14.04 -23.45 -16.66
CA ARG A 34 -13.32 -24.57 -17.29
C ARG A 34 -11.99 -24.17 -17.94
N ALA A 35 -11.84 -22.94 -18.41
CA ALA A 35 -10.57 -22.45 -18.96
C ALA A 35 -9.48 -22.26 -17.89
N ARG A 36 -9.87 -21.91 -16.65
CA ARG A 36 -8.93 -21.68 -15.54
C ARG A 36 -8.38 -22.97 -14.93
N VAL A 37 -9.17 -24.05 -14.92
CA VAL A 37 -8.72 -25.34 -14.35
C VAL A 37 -7.70 -26.04 -15.24
N THR A 38 -7.78 -25.89 -16.57
CA THR A 38 -6.83 -26.54 -17.49
C THR A 38 -5.49 -25.81 -17.55
N LEU A 39 -5.45 -24.48 -17.40
CA LEU A 39 -4.20 -23.71 -17.33
C LEU A 39 -3.44 -23.98 -16.03
N ALA A 40 -4.16 -24.11 -14.90
CA ALA A 40 -3.57 -24.42 -13.60
C ALA A 40 -2.98 -25.85 -13.53
N ARG A 41 -3.50 -26.80 -14.32
CA ARG A 41 -2.98 -28.18 -14.34
C ARG A 41 -1.76 -28.36 -15.25
N ARG A 42 -1.59 -27.52 -16.28
CA ARG A 42 -0.43 -27.59 -17.20
C ARG A 42 0.81 -26.83 -16.72
N ALA A 43 0.69 -25.98 -15.69
CA ALA A 43 1.83 -25.29 -15.08
C ALA A 43 2.62 -26.15 -14.07
N ARG A 44 2.20 -27.39 -13.81
CA ARG A 44 2.86 -28.31 -12.86
C ARG A 44 3.93 -29.21 -13.49
N GLU A 45 4.16 -29.11 -14.79
CA GLU A 45 5.15 -29.92 -15.51
C GLU A 45 6.29 -29.03 -16.01
N GLY A 46 7.39 -28.98 -15.24
CA GLY A 46 8.74 -28.79 -15.77
C GLY A 46 9.35 -27.37 -15.85
N ALA A 47 8.61 -26.30 -15.56
CA ALA A 47 9.21 -24.97 -15.44
C ALA A 47 9.33 -24.59 -13.95
N MET A 48 10.56 -24.41 -13.46
CA MET A 48 10.86 -23.67 -12.23
C MET A 48 10.21 -22.28 -12.34
N THR A 49 8.95 -22.12 -11.95
CA THR A 49 8.35 -20.79 -11.78
C THR A 49 9.06 -20.16 -10.60
N VAL A 50 10.07 -19.33 -10.89
CA VAL A 50 10.76 -18.54 -9.86
C VAL A 50 9.70 -17.68 -9.20
N ALA A 51 9.34 -18.01 -7.96
CA ALA A 51 8.38 -17.22 -7.19
C ALA A 51 8.97 -15.82 -7.01
N LEU A 52 8.35 -14.82 -7.65
CA LEU A 52 8.81 -13.44 -7.57
C LEU A 52 8.77 -12.96 -6.11
N PRO A 53 9.86 -12.36 -5.60
CA PRO A 53 9.95 -11.99 -4.20
C PRO A 53 8.92 -10.94 -3.80
N VAL A 54 8.54 -10.97 -2.52
CA VAL A 54 7.80 -9.90 -1.86
C VAL A 54 8.81 -8.86 -1.38
N PHE A 55 8.61 -7.60 -1.75
CA PHE A 55 9.48 -6.51 -1.35
C PHE A 55 9.04 -5.93 0.00
N VAL A 56 9.93 -5.87 0.98
CA VAL A 56 9.65 -5.34 2.33
C VAL A 56 10.56 -4.16 2.59
N THR A 57 10.00 -2.96 2.81
CA THR A 57 10.81 -1.82 3.26
C THR A 57 11.01 -1.86 4.77
N GLY A 58 12.17 -1.44 5.27
CA GLY A 58 12.39 -1.25 6.70
C GLY A 58 12.53 -2.55 7.48
N ALA A 59 13.11 -3.58 6.86
CA ALA A 59 13.19 -4.93 7.42
C ALA A 59 13.95 -5.02 8.76
N SER A 60 14.83 -4.06 9.06
CA SER A 60 15.53 -3.98 10.35
C SER A 60 14.66 -3.50 11.51
N GLY A 61 13.49 -2.93 11.23
CA GLY A 61 12.52 -2.50 12.25
C GLY A 61 11.92 -3.68 13.01
N PHE A 62 11.22 -3.38 14.10
CA PHE A 62 10.53 -4.40 14.91
C PHE A 62 9.48 -5.16 14.08
N VAL A 63 8.51 -4.44 13.51
CA VAL A 63 7.46 -5.02 12.64
C VAL A 63 8.09 -5.67 11.40
N GLY A 64 9.08 -5.02 10.78
CA GLY A 64 9.76 -5.53 9.59
C GLY A 64 10.36 -6.93 9.77
N LYS A 65 11.01 -7.20 10.91
CA LYS A 65 11.57 -8.53 11.21
C LYS A 65 10.50 -9.61 11.29
N HIS A 66 9.38 -9.32 11.95
CA HIS A 66 8.25 -10.26 12.05
C HIS A 66 7.61 -10.52 10.68
N VAL A 67 7.40 -9.47 9.87
CA VAL A 67 6.90 -9.60 8.50
C VAL A 67 7.81 -10.49 7.65
N VAL A 68 9.13 -10.27 7.71
CA VAL A 68 10.10 -11.10 6.98
C VAL A 68 10.01 -12.56 7.45
N LEU A 69 9.97 -12.81 8.76
CA LEU A 69 9.86 -14.15 9.32
C LEU A 69 8.59 -14.87 8.84
N ASP A 70 7.44 -14.21 8.90
CA ASP A 70 6.15 -14.80 8.52
C ASP A 70 6.06 -15.08 7.02
N LEU A 71 6.60 -14.19 6.18
CA LEU A 71 6.71 -14.41 4.74
C LEU A 71 7.57 -15.63 4.41
N LEU A 72 8.73 -15.78 5.07
CA LEU A 72 9.63 -16.92 4.85
C LEU A 72 9.00 -18.24 5.32
N ARG A 73 8.27 -18.23 6.44
CA ARG A 73 7.49 -19.38 6.94
C ARG A 73 6.36 -19.78 5.99
N ALA A 74 5.73 -18.80 5.35
CA ALA A 74 4.73 -19.03 4.31
C ALA A 74 5.33 -19.48 2.97
N GLY A 75 6.66 -19.64 2.88
CA GLY A 75 7.34 -20.13 1.68
C GLY A 75 7.62 -19.06 0.62
N HIS A 76 7.42 -17.77 0.92
CA HIS A 76 7.73 -16.69 -0.01
C HIS A 76 9.23 -16.40 -0.07
N ALA A 77 9.71 -15.97 -1.23
CA ALA A 77 10.97 -15.24 -1.34
C ALA A 77 10.75 -13.78 -0.91
N VAL A 78 11.73 -13.20 -0.25
CA VAL A 78 11.69 -11.87 0.34
C VAL A 78 12.89 -11.07 -0.13
N ARG A 79 12.63 -9.88 -0.67
CA ARG A 79 13.65 -8.86 -0.89
C ARG A 79 13.42 -7.73 0.11
N ALA A 80 14.35 -7.58 1.04
CA ALA A 80 14.23 -6.71 2.20
C ALA A 80 15.12 -5.47 2.07
N SER A 81 14.57 -4.27 2.27
CA SER A 81 15.36 -3.06 2.33
C SER A 81 15.89 -2.78 3.74
N VAL A 82 17.17 -2.39 3.80
CA VAL A 82 17.85 -1.93 5.01
C VAL A 82 18.69 -0.69 4.70
N ARG A 83 19.11 0.06 5.72
CA ARG A 83 19.96 1.26 5.52
C ARG A 83 21.45 0.94 5.34
N GLY A 84 21.86 -0.30 5.58
CA GLY A 84 23.24 -0.72 5.36
C GLY A 84 23.50 -2.18 5.75
N PRO A 85 24.67 -2.72 5.42
CA PRO A 85 25.00 -4.15 5.56
C PRO A 85 24.87 -4.66 7.00
N ALA A 86 25.33 -3.89 8.00
CA ALA A 86 25.24 -4.28 9.41
C ALA A 86 23.79 -4.49 9.89
N MET A 87 22.81 -3.79 9.29
CA MET A 87 21.40 -3.99 9.58
C MET A 87 20.86 -5.26 8.94
N ALA A 88 21.37 -5.66 7.77
CA ALA A 88 21.04 -6.94 7.16
C ALA A 88 21.47 -8.12 8.05
N ASP A 89 22.66 -8.03 8.66
CA ASP A 89 23.14 -9.03 9.63
C ASP A 89 22.27 -9.06 10.89
N GLN A 90 21.81 -7.88 11.36
CA GLN A 90 20.88 -7.81 12.48
C GLN A 90 19.55 -8.52 12.16
N VAL A 91 19.01 -8.35 10.94
CA VAL A 91 17.79 -9.05 10.52
C VAL A 91 18.03 -10.55 10.47
N ARG A 92 19.13 -11.01 9.88
CA ARG A 92 19.47 -12.45 9.85
C ARG A 92 19.55 -13.04 11.24
N ARG A 93 20.31 -12.43 12.16
CA ARG A 93 20.41 -12.90 13.55
C ARG A 93 19.08 -12.97 14.27
N ALA A 94 18.14 -12.07 13.94
CA ALA A 94 16.82 -12.03 14.55
C ALA A 94 15.82 -13.01 13.92
N VAL A 95 15.96 -13.35 12.63
CA VAL A 95 14.98 -14.15 11.88
C VAL A 95 15.38 -15.62 11.79
N LEU A 96 16.66 -15.90 11.48
CA LEU A 96 17.14 -17.26 11.20
C LEU A 96 16.90 -18.27 12.34
N PRO A 97 17.08 -17.93 13.64
CA PRO A 97 16.83 -18.88 14.72
C PRO A 97 15.37 -19.34 14.86
N HIS A 98 14.43 -18.67 14.17
CA HIS A 98 13.00 -18.96 14.22
C HIS A 98 12.48 -19.64 12.95
N LEU A 99 13.37 -19.99 12.02
CA LEU A 99 13.08 -20.76 10.83
C LEU A 99 13.45 -22.23 11.06
N GLY A 100 12.74 -23.15 10.40
CA GLY A 100 13.05 -24.58 10.43
C GLY A 100 14.19 -24.97 9.49
N ASP A 101 14.52 -24.11 8.53
CA ASP A 101 15.50 -24.27 7.47
C ASP A 101 16.21 -22.94 7.17
N ASP A 102 17.40 -23.01 6.58
CA ASP A 102 18.09 -21.82 6.06
C ASP A 102 17.31 -21.28 4.85
N PRO A 103 16.85 -20.02 4.86
CA PRO A 103 16.15 -19.45 3.72
C PRO A 103 17.01 -19.35 2.46
N GLY A 104 18.35 -19.37 2.57
CA GLY A 104 19.27 -19.22 1.44
C GLY A 104 18.91 -18.01 0.57
N GLU A 105 18.78 -18.23 -0.74
CA GLU A 105 18.40 -17.20 -1.72
C GLU A 105 16.97 -16.66 -1.57
N ARG A 106 16.13 -17.27 -0.73
CA ARG A 106 14.79 -16.75 -0.43
C ARG A 106 14.84 -15.46 0.38
N LEU A 107 15.96 -15.12 1.04
CA LEU A 107 16.09 -13.87 1.77
C LEU A 107 17.26 -13.03 1.22
N ASN A 108 16.91 -11.99 0.47
CA ASN A 108 17.86 -11.07 -0.13
C ASN A 108 17.70 -9.65 0.39
N PHE A 109 18.80 -8.91 0.49
CA PHE A 109 18.80 -7.55 1.04
C PHE A 109 19.25 -6.52 0.01
N VAL A 110 18.63 -5.35 0.06
CA VAL A 110 19.03 -4.18 -0.72
C VAL A 110 19.21 -2.98 0.22
N THR A 111 20.17 -2.12 -0.10
CA THR A 111 20.35 -0.87 0.64
C THR A 111 19.44 0.19 0.04
N LEU A 112 18.55 0.76 0.86
CA LEU A 112 17.71 1.92 0.50
C LEU A 112 17.56 2.86 1.68
N ASP A 113 17.36 4.13 1.36
CA ASP A 113 17.03 5.18 2.31
C ASP A 113 15.76 5.91 1.84
N LEU A 114 14.84 6.18 2.78
CA LEU A 114 13.59 6.91 2.49
C LEU A 114 13.84 8.36 2.05
N THR A 115 15.00 8.92 2.39
CA THR A 115 15.42 10.30 2.09
C THR A 115 16.18 10.43 0.78
N ARG A 116 16.38 9.32 0.05
CA ARG A 116 17.20 9.24 -1.16
C ARG A 116 16.37 8.69 -2.32
N ASP A 117 16.59 9.22 -3.52
CA ASP A 117 15.84 8.83 -4.72
C ASP A 117 16.46 7.59 -5.40
N GLU A 118 17.73 7.29 -5.09
CA GLU A 118 18.51 6.27 -5.75
C GLU A 118 18.11 4.85 -5.33
N GLY A 119 18.19 3.90 -6.28
CA GLY A 119 18.08 2.46 -6.01
C GLY A 119 16.66 1.89 -5.97
N TRP A 120 15.62 2.72 -5.85
CA TRP A 120 14.23 2.26 -5.73
C TRP A 120 13.75 1.39 -6.91
N ALA A 121 14.03 1.82 -8.14
CA ALA A 121 13.64 1.08 -9.34
C ALA A 121 14.29 -0.31 -9.40
N ALA A 122 15.61 -0.39 -9.15
CA ALA A 122 16.35 -1.65 -9.13
C ALA A 122 15.89 -2.57 -7.99
N ALA A 123 15.58 -1.99 -6.82
CA ALA A 123 15.11 -2.73 -5.67
C ALA A 123 13.75 -3.41 -5.93
N MET A 124 12.80 -2.71 -6.56
CA MET A 124 11.45 -3.23 -6.80
C MET A 124 11.31 -4.05 -8.09
N ALA A 125 12.27 -3.97 -9.01
CA ALA A 125 12.26 -4.75 -10.23
C ALA A 125 12.13 -6.27 -9.96
N GLY A 126 11.14 -6.89 -10.61
CA GLY A 126 10.86 -8.32 -10.48
C GLY A 126 10.24 -8.73 -9.15
N CYS A 127 9.68 -7.81 -8.36
CA CYS A 127 8.92 -8.15 -7.15
C CYS A 127 7.43 -8.32 -7.46
N SER A 128 6.72 -9.14 -6.68
CA SER A 128 5.28 -9.41 -6.86
C SER A 128 4.38 -8.50 -6.01
N ALA A 129 4.88 -7.99 -4.90
CA ALA A 129 4.16 -7.17 -3.94
C ALA A 129 5.12 -6.26 -3.17
N LEU A 130 4.60 -5.16 -2.63
CA LEU A 130 5.29 -4.26 -1.71
C LEU A 130 4.59 -4.27 -0.35
N LEU A 131 5.34 -4.53 0.72
CA LEU A 131 4.96 -4.26 2.11
C LEU A 131 5.82 -3.11 2.61
N HIS A 132 5.23 -1.91 2.67
CA HIS A 132 5.90 -0.71 3.12
C HIS A 132 5.76 -0.57 4.65
N THR A 133 6.80 -0.98 5.37
CA THR A 133 6.85 -0.87 6.85
C THR A 133 7.84 0.19 7.33
N ALA A 134 8.68 0.71 6.43
CA ALA A 134 9.64 1.75 6.76
C ALA A 134 8.93 3.09 7.02
N SER A 135 9.03 3.58 8.25
CA SER A 135 8.68 4.94 8.62
C SER A 135 9.73 5.47 9.60
N PRO A 136 10.12 6.76 9.53
CA PRO A 136 10.93 7.38 10.55
C PRO A 136 10.20 7.31 11.90
N PHE A 137 10.88 6.79 12.92
CA PHE A 137 10.39 6.74 14.28
C PHE A 137 11.53 7.09 15.23
N PRO A 138 11.84 8.39 15.41
CA PRO A 138 12.91 8.79 16.31
C PRO A 138 12.53 8.47 17.75
N ILE A 139 13.54 8.09 18.54
CA ILE A 139 13.37 7.78 19.97
C ILE A 139 13.06 9.04 20.77
N ALA A 140 13.59 10.19 20.33
CA ALA A 140 13.35 11.49 20.93
C ALA A 140 12.44 12.34 20.02
N GLN A 141 11.69 13.26 20.64
CA GLN A 141 10.89 14.22 19.90
C GLN A 141 11.81 15.10 19.04
N PRO A 142 11.54 15.22 17.72
CA PRO A 142 12.32 16.10 16.86
C PRO A 142 12.07 17.57 17.23
N LYS A 143 13.08 18.42 17.02
CA LYS A 143 12.92 19.87 17.23
C LYS A 143 12.07 20.49 16.14
N ASP A 144 12.26 20.01 14.91
CA ASP A 144 11.49 20.38 13.75
C ASP A 144 10.62 19.18 13.32
N PRO A 145 9.28 19.30 13.30
CA PRO A 145 8.41 18.20 12.87
C PRO A 145 8.70 17.72 11.44
N ASP A 146 9.26 18.58 10.57
CA ASP A 146 9.59 18.22 9.19
C ASP A 146 10.72 17.18 9.09
N GLU A 147 11.53 17.00 10.15
CA GLU A 147 12.54 15.94 10.24
C GLU A 147 11.92 14.52 10.22
N VAL A 148 10.64 14.40 10.57
CA VAL A 148 9.90 13.13 10.57
C VAL A 148 8.87 13.10 9.47
N ILE A 149 8.13 14.20 9.28
CA ILE A 149 7.03 14.27 8.32
C ILE A 149 7.53 14.12 6.89
N ARG A 150 8.53 14.91 6.48
CA ARG A 150 8.99 14.89 5.09
C ARG A 150 9.56 13.52 4.72
N PRO A 151 10.44 12.88 5.52
CA PRO A 151 10.91 11.55 5.18
C PRO A 151 9.79 10.48 5.17
N ALA A 152 8.77 10.60 6.02
CA ALA A 152 7.62 9.68 6.01
C ALA A 152 6.78 9.85 4.73
N VAL A 153 6.39 11.09 4.41
CA VAL A 153 5.54 11.41 3.25
C VAL A 153 6.29 11.15 1.94
N ASP A 154 7.47 11.74 1.78
CA ASP A 154 8.24 11.65 0.55
C ASP A 154 8.77 10.22 0.37
N GLY A 155 9.19 9.55 1.45
CA GLY A 155 9.60 8.15 1.42
C GLY A 155 8.48 7.20 1.01
N THR A 156 7.26 7.41 1.52
CA THR A 156 6.08 6.65 1.09
C THR A 156 5.78 6.91 -0.38
N ARG A 157 5.78 8.17 -0.83
CA ARG A 157 5.57 8.53 -2.24
C ARG A 157 6.58 7.87 -3.17
N ARG A 158 7.88 7.86 -2.81
CA ARG A 158 8.93 7.15 -3.55
C ARG A 158 8.62 5.67 -3.68
N ALA A 159 8.27 5.01 -2.58
CA ALA A 159 7.96 3.60 -2.58
C ALA A 159 6.75 3.27 -3.47
N LEU A 160 5.69 4.07 -3.38
CA LEU A 160 4.49 3.89 -4.22
C LEU A 160 4.78 4.13 -5.70
N ALA A 161 5.51 5.19 -6.03
CA ALA A 161 5.90 5.49 -7.42
C ALA A 161 6.77 4.38 -8.02
N ALA A 162 7.75 3.87 -7.24
CA ALA A 162 8.60 2.77 -7.67
C ALA A 162 7.80 1.46 -7.85
N ALA A 163 6.81 1.18 -7.00
CA ALA A 163 5.95 0.01 -7.13
C ALA A 163 5.12 0.06 -8.40
N VAL A 164 4.53 1.22 -8.70
CA VAL A 164 3.78 1.44 -9.94
C VAL A 164 4.70 1.27 -11.16
N ALA A 165 5.88 1.87 -11.14
CA ALA A 165 6.85 1.76 -12.24
C ALA A 165 7.34 0.32 -12.46
N ALA A 166 7.41 -0.49 -11.40
CA ALA A 166 7.78 -1.90 -11.45
C ALA A 166 6.63 -2.84 -11.83
N GLY A 167 5.39 -2.32 -12.00
CA GLY A 167 4.21 -3.14 -12.31
C GLY A 167 3.71 -3.97 -11.13
N ILE A 168 3.93 -3.51 -9.89
CA ILE A 168 3.48 -4.20 -8.67
C ILE A 168 2.01 -3.90 -8.41
N ASP A 169 1.17 -4.94 -8.49
CA ASP A 169 -0.29 -4.81 -8.33
C ASP A 169 -0.82 -4.88 -6.89
N ARG A 170 0.08 -5.10 -5.92
CA ARG A 170 -0.31 -5.20 -4.52
C ARG A 170 0.67 -4.44 -3.64
N VAL A 171 0.15 -3.39 -3.02
CA VAL A 171 0.86 -2.61 -2.01
C VAL A 171 0.11 -2.69 -0.68
N ILE A 172 0.84 -2.99 0.39
CA ILE A 172 0.39 -2.93 1.77
C ILE A 172 1.23 -1.86 2.48
N LEU A 173 0.57 -0.87 3.07
CA LEU A 173 1.20 0.22 3.81
C LEU A 173 0.93 0.05 5.30
N THR A 174 1.99 0.01 6.12
CA THR A 174 1.83 0.03 7.58
C THR A 174 1.51 1.44 8.04
N SER A 175 0.24 1.67 8.39
CA SER A 175 -0.22 2.89 9.06
C SER A 175 -0.17 2.73 10.58
N SER A 176 -0.73 3.68 11.32
CA SER A 176 -0.80 3.68 12.78
C SER A 176 -2.14 4.22 13.25
N THR A 177 -2.58 3.82 14.45
CA THR A 177 -3.81 4.33 15.09
C THR A 177 -3.79 5.83 15.28
N VAL A 178 -2.61 6.47 15.35
CA VAL A 178 -2.50 7.93 15.40
C VAL A 178 -3.00 8.63 14.14
N ALA A 179 -3.14 7.90 13.02
CA ALA A 179 -3.78 8.44 11.83
C ALA A 179 -5.30 8.57 11.96
N MET A 180 -5.89 8.06 13.04
CA MET A 180 -7.34 7.99 13.27
C MET A 180 -7.81 8.86 14.44
N ILE A 181 -6.93 9.12 15.41
CA ILE A 181 -7.31 9.80 16.67
C ILE A 181 -7.45 11.31 16.46
N ARG A 182 -8.62 11.86 16.79
CA ARG A 182 -8.90 13.30 16.83
C ARG A 182 -8.94 13.85 18.27
N ARG A 183 -8.58 15.12 18.47
CA ARG A 183 -8.78 15.79 19.77
C ARG A 183 -10.28 15.98 20.01
N GLY A 184 -10.75 15.57 21.19
CA GLY A 184 -12.17 15.65 21.53
C GLY A 184 -12.99 14.41 21.14
N HIS A 185 -12.35 13.36 20.59
CA HIS A 185 -12.97 12.04 20.41
C HIS A 185 -13.05 11.29 21.76
N ILE A 186 -13.86 11.83 22.67
CA ILE A 186 -14.11 11.32 24.03
C ILE A 186 -15.61 11.07 24.22
N ASP A 187 -16.30 10.66 23.17
CA ASP A 187 -17.72 10.29 23.21
C ASP A 187 -17.93 8.80 23.56
N GLY A 188 -16.84 8.05 23.77
CA GLY A 188 -16.89 6.62 24.13
C GLY A 188 -17.21 5.70 22.95
N ARG A 189 -17.24 6.22 21.71
CA ARG A 189 -17.41 5.42 20.50
C ARG A 189 -16.15 4.59 20.22
N ALA A 190 -16.35 3.36 19.72
CA ALA A 190 -15.25 2.57 19.17
C ALA A 190 -14.77 3.14 17.82
N PHE A 191 -13.45 3.15 17.61
CA PHE A 191 -12.85 3.54 16.34
C PHE A 191 -13.05 2.46 15.27
N ASP A 192 -13.26 2.88 14.02
CA ASP A 192 -13.29 2.03 12.82
C ASP A 192 -12.52 2.66 11.64
N GLU A 193 -12.43 1.96 10.51
CA GLU A 193 -11.64 2.39 9.35
C GLU A 193 -12.15 3.68 8.65
N ALA A 194 -13.30 4.22 9.08
CA ALA A 194 -13.80 5.50 8.63
C ALA A 194 -13.22 6.69 9.44
N ASP A 195 -12.51 6.41 10.55
CA ASP A 195 -11.90 7.43 11.40
C ASP A 195 -10.53 7.88 10.90
N TRP A 196 -10.34 9.20 10.86
CA TRP A 196 -9.13 9.86 10.40
C TRP A 196 -8.81 11.04 11.31
N ALA A 197 -7.55 11.30 11.63
CA ALA A 197 -7.16 12.50 12.37
C ALA A 197 -7.45 13.78 11.57
N ASP A 198 -7.61 14.92 12.25
CA ASP A 198 -7.74 16.20 11.56
C ASP A 198 -6.36 16.67 11.08
N SER A 199 -6.20 16.77 9.76
CA SER A 199 -4.96 17.22 9.13
C SER A 199 -4.74 18.73 9.17
N ASP A 200 -5.82 19.49 9.34
CA ASP A 200 -5.84 20.94 9.27
C ASP A 200 -5.95 21.60 10.67
N GLY A 201 -6.34 20.81 11.68
CA GLY A 201 -6.40 21.18 13.09
C GLY A 201 -5.04 21.22 13.82
N PRO A 202 -4.99 21.77 15.05
CA PRO A 202 -3.82 21.66 15.92
C PRO A 202 -3.55 20.17 16.22
N PRO A 203 -2.28 19.75 16.42
CA PRO A 203 -1.93 18.34 16.61
C PRO A 203 -2.75 17.72 17.76
N ASP A 204 -3.47 16.66 17.41
CA ASP A 204 -4.45 16.03 18.29
C ASP A 204 -3.78 15.27 19.44
N LEU A 205 -2.58 14.73 19.22
CA LEU A 205 -1.72 14.11 20.23
C LEU A 205 -0.26 14.55 20.09
N ALA A 206 0.34 14.94 21.22
CA ALA A 206 1.79 14.92 21.35
C ALA A 206 2.21 13.45 21.59
N LEU A 207 2.74 12.80 20.55
CA LEU A 207 3.25 11.42 20.59
C LEU A 207 4.41 11.22 21.57
N TYR A 208 4.98 12.30 22.11
CA TYR A 208 6.10 12.30 23.04
C TYR A 208 5.76 13.21 24.23
N PRO A 209 5.58 12.66 25.45
CA PRO A 209 5.37 13.48 26.63
C PRO A 209 6.66 14.21 27.02
N LEU A 210 6.60 15.53 27.16
CA LEU A 210 7.65 16.33 27.77
C LEU A 210 7.74 15.97 29.27
N GLN A 211 8.77 15.23 29.68
CA GLN A 211 9.19 15.28 31.07
C GLN A 211 10.08 16.50 31.26
N GLY A 212 9.50 17.57 31.82
CA GLY A 212 10.22 18.78 32.17
C GLY A 212 9.30 19.82 32.77
N HIS A 213 9.40 20.01 34.09
CA HIS A 213 8.69 21.03 34.85
C HIS A 213 8.86 22.43 34.26
N GLY A 214 7.77 23.19 34.21
CA GLY A 214 7.79 24.63 34.00
C GLY A 214 6.72 25.09 33.02
N ARG A 215 5.64 25.67 33.55
CA ARG A 215 4.74 26.53 32.77
C ARG A 215 5.59 27.63 32.12
N ALA A 216 5.82 27.54 30.82
CA ALA A 216 6.29 28.65 30.00
C ALA A 216 5.25 28.92 28.89
N PRO A 217 4.69 30.13 28.79
CA PRO A 217 3.79 30.48 27.72
C PRO A 217 4.62 30.73 26.45
N GLY A 218 4.49 29.86 25.46
CA GLY A 218 5.12 30.05 24.15
C GLY A 218 5.88 28.84 23.60
N LEU A 219 5.33 27.63 23.69
CA LEU A 219 5.95 26.43 23.14
C LEU A 219 5.31 26.05 21.80
N GLY A 220 6.17 26.01 20.78
CA GLY A 220 5.86 25.69 19.40
C GLY A 220 5.12 24.35 19.29
N HIS A 221 3.97 24.42 18.64
CA HIS A 221 3.16 23.25 18.35
C HIS A 221 3.85 22.45 17.24
N CYS A 222 4.26 21.21 17.51
CA CYS A 222 4.68 20.28 16.46
C CYS A 222 3.49 20.02 15.53
N ARG A 223 3.45 20.70 14.39
CA ARG A 223 2.48 20.45 13.32
C ARG A 223 2.77 19.08 12.74
N ALA A 224 2.05 18.03 13.15
CA ALA A 224 2.05 16.72 12.50
C ALA A 224 1.27 16.77 11.17
N ARG A 225 1.61 17.71 10.28
CA ARG A 225 1.02 17.87 8.95
C ARG A 225 1.59 16.82 8.01
N GLY A 226 0.99 15.63 7.94
CA GLY A 226 1.16 14.82 6.72
C GLY A 226 1.29 13.32 6.90
N ALA A 227 1.50 12.79 8.11
CA ALA A 227 1.53 11.34 8.30
C ALA A 227 0.12 10.70 8.24
N ALA A 228 -0.92 11.46 8.63
CA ALA A 228 -2.31 10.97 8.67
C ALA A 228 -3.17 11.41 7.47
N ALA A 229 -2.76 12.46 6.75
CA ALA A 229 -3.70 13.31 6.00
C ALA A 229 -3.94 12.95 4.53
N HIS A 230 -3.10 12.11 3.92
CA HIS A 230 -3.11 11.95 2.46
C HIS A 230 -3.09 10.50 2.01
N HIS A 231 -3.91 9.66 2.62
CA HIS A 231 -4.16 8.33 2.09
C HIS A 231 -5.65 8.04 2.12
N HIS A 232 -6.32 8.35 1.00
CA HIS A 232 -7.42 7.47 0.60
C HIS A 232 -6.87 6.05 0.66
N GLN A 233 -7.49 5.23 1.52
CA GLN A 233 -7.32 3.79 1.69
C GLN A 233 -6.45 3.16 0.60
N PRO A 234 -5.40 2.41 0.96
CA PRO A 234 -5.21 1.26 0.09
C PRO A 234 -4.67 -0.02 0.73
N VAL A 235 -5.42 -1.09 0.52
CA VAL A 235 -4.93 -2.08 -0.44
C VAL A 235 -5.04 -1.44 -1.83
N VAL A 236 -3.93 -0.95 -2.42
CA VAL A 236 -3.97 -0.41 -3.79
C VAL A 236 -3.98 -1.64 -4.68
N HIS A 237 -5.07 -1.89 -5.37
CA HIS A 237 -5.06 -2.66 -6.61
C HIS A 237 -4.91 -1.67 -7.77
N PRO A 238 -3.71 -1.42 -8.31
CA PRO A 238 -3.57 -0.63 -9.51
C PRO A 238 -4.22 -1.46 -10.62
N ARG A 239 -5.37 -1.00 -11.11
CA ARG A 239 -5.92 -1.56 -12.35
C ARG A 239 -5.10 -0.98 -13.49
N PRO A 240 -4.56 -1.78 -14.42
CA PRO A 240 -4.09 -1.25 -15.67
C PRO A 240 -5.28 -0.59 -16.40
N ALA A 241 -5.09 0.65 -16.86
CA ALA A 241 -6.04 1.29 -17.76
C ALA A 241 -6.15 0.43 -19.02
N ALA A 242 -7.38 0.01 -19.34
CA ALA A 242 -7.72 -0.66 -20.59
C ALA A 242 -7.87 0.36 -21.72
#